data_AF-A0A670ZCF7-F1
#
_entry.id   AF-A0A670ZCF7-F1
#
_cell.length_a   1.000
_cell.length_b   1.000
_cell.length_c   1.000
_cell.angle_alpha   90.00
_cell.angle_beta   90.00
_cell.angle_gamma   90.00
#
_symmetry.space_group_name_H-M   'P 1'
#
loop_
_entity.id
_entity.type
_entity.pdbx_description
1 polymer ?
#
loop_
_entity_poly.entity_id
_entity_poly.type
_entity_poly.pdbx_seq_one_letter_code
_entity_poly.pdbx_strand_id
1 'polypeptide(L)'
;MTAVDALPDSAEAVEMEDASTSQFQVEKHSWEGLRDIIHGSRKYTGMIVNKAPHDFQFVRKTEESSPHSHRLYYLGMTSPCRENSLLYSEIPKKVRKEALLLLSWKQMLDHFQATPHHGMYSREEELLRERKRLGVFGITSYDFHRESGLFLFQASNSLFYCRDGGQNGFMISPMKPLEIQTQCSGPRMDPKICSADPSFFSFINNNDLWVANIETGEERRLTFCQKGLSSVLDDPKSAGVATFVIQEEFDRFTGYWWCPMSCQEGTWSWLCIYILCVYLHTRTWCVCVCVY
;
A
#
# COMPACT_ATOMS: atom_id res chain seq x y z
N MET A 1 43.94 82.48 -3.78
CA MET A 1 43.76 82.36 -5.24
C MET A 1 44.21 80.95 -5.62
N THR A 2 43.35 79.93 -5.63
CA THR A 2 42.36 79.52 -6.68
C THR A 2 42.98 79.13 -8.03
N ALA A 3 42.54 77.94 -8.51
CA ALA A 3 42.65 77.29 -9.84
C ALA A 3 43.61 76.07 -9.83
N VAL A 4 43.20 74.80 -9.65
CA VAL A 4 42.26 73.89 -10.38
C VAL A 4 42.86 73.26 -11.66
N ASP A 5 43.17 71.96 -11.52
CA ASP A 5 43.14 70.77 -12.40
C ASP A 5 43.85 70.68 -13.76
N ALA A 6 44.70 69.64 -13.89
CA ALA A 6 44.57 68.58 -14.91
C ALA A 6 45.32 67.30 -14.47
N LEU A 7 44.67 66.15 -14.66
CA LEU A 7 44.99 64.79 -14.20
C LEU A 7 46.34 64.23 -14.74
N PRO A 8 47.05 63.35 -14.02
CA PRO A 8 48.08 62.50 -14.61
C PRO A 8 47.43 61.28 -15.28
N ASP A 9 47.76 61.08 -16.56
CA ASP A 9 47.38 59.95 -17.40
C ASP A 9 48.17 58.70 -16.95
N SER A 10 47.64 57.99 -15.96
CA SER A 10 48.19 56.72 -15.48
C SER A 10 47.74 55.59 -16.40
N ALA A 11 48.49 55.38 -17.49
CA ALA A 11 48.44 54.14 -18.25
C ALA A 11 49.29 53.06 -17.56
N GLU A 12 48.92 52.67 -16.34
CA GLU A 12 49.24 51.31 -15.87
C GLU A 12 48.13 50.41 -16.38
N ALA A 13 48.48 49.56 -17.34
CA ALA A 13 47.64 48.46 -17.74
C ALA A 13 47.37 47.61 -16.49
N VAL A 14 46.19 47.76 -15.92
CA VAL A 14 45.63 46.75 -15.02
C VAL A 14 45.45 45.52 -15.91
N GLU A 15 46.40 44.60 -15.83
CA GLU A 15 46.15 43.23 -16.24
C GLU A 15 44.88 42.81 -15.48
N MET A 16 43.76 42.77 -16.19
CA MET A 16 42.65 41.94 -15.76
C MET A 16 43.23 40.54 -15.78
N GLU A 17 43.73 40.08 -14.62
CA GLU A 17 43.84 38.65 -14.37
C GLU A 17 42.44 38.10 -14.64
N ASP A 18 42.33 37.49 -15.82
CA ASP A 18 41.19 36.72 -16.23
C ASP A 18 40.91 35.79 -15.06
N ALA A 19 39.83 36.07 -14.33
CA ALA A 19 39.25 35.14 -13.40
C ALA A 19 38.71 33.97 -14.24
N SER A 20 39.61 33.18 -14.84
CA SER A 20 39.30 31.88 -15.40
C SER A 20 38.99 31.02 -14.19
N THR A 21 37.74 31.09 -13.76
CA THR A 21 37.11 30.16 -12.83
C THR A 21 37.66 28.77 -13.11
N SER A 22 38.53 28.27 -12.24
CA SER A 22 39.24 27.00 -12.42
C SER A 22 38.18 25.90 -12.49
N GLN A 23 37.80 25.52 -13.71
CA GLN A 23 36.67 24.65 -13.94
C GLN A 23 37.03 23.25 -13.42
N PHE A 24 36.33 22.81 -12.38
CA PHE A 24 36.53 21.47 -11.83
C PHE A 24 36.15 20.43 -12.89
N GLN A 25 37.13 19.62 -13.31
CA GLN A 25 36.90 18.50 -14.21
C GLN A 25 36.77 17.21 -13.42
N VAL A 26 35.68 16.47 -13.66
CA VAL A 26 35.46 15.15 -13.07
C VAL A 26 36.44 14.13 -13.65
N GLU A 27 36.78 13.13 -12.84
CA GLU A 27 37.65 12.04 -13.25
C GLU A 27 37.00 11.20 -14.37
N LYS A 28 37.74 10.96 -15.45
CA LYS A 28 37.26 10.21 -16.60
C LYS A 28 37.55 8.73 -16.39
N HIS A 29 36.50 7.94 -16.17
CA HIS A 29 36.61 6.49 -16.02
C HIS A 29 36.21 5.77 -17.31
N SER A 30 36.69 4.53 -17.48
CA SER A 30 36.16 3.62 -18.50
C SER A 30 34.73 3.21 -18.16
N TRP A 31 33.99 2.68 -19.13
CA TRP A 31 32.65 2.14 -18.90
C TRP A 31 32.64 1.07 -17.80
N GLU A 32 33.63 0.17 -17.80
CA GLU A 32 33.81 -0.85 -16.77
C GLU A 32 34.12 -0.24 -15.40
N GLY A 33 35.00 0.78 -15.36
CA GLY A 33 35.32 1.50 -14.12
C GLY A 33 34.10 2.19 -13.50
N LEU A 34 33.26 2.84 -14.31
CA LEU A 34 31.99 3.41 -13.85
C LEU A 34 31.04 2.33 -13.31
N ARG A 35 30.97 1.18 -13.99
CA ARG A 35 30.14 0.04 -13.55
C ARG A 35 30.57 -0.48 -12.18
N ASP A 36 31.87 -0.61 -11.95
CA ASP A 36 32.43 -1.08 -10.69
C ASP A 36 32.22 -0.08 -9.55
N ILE A 37 32.37 1.22 -9.82
CA ILE A 37 32.05 2.29 -8.87
C ILE A 37 30.58 2.20 -8.44
N ILE A 38 29.66 2.04 -9.40
CA ILE A 38 28.22 1.91 -9.13
C ILE A 38 27.92 0.62 -8.33
N HIS A 39 28.52 -0.51 -8.70
CA HIS A 39 28.35 -1.77 -7.97
C HIS A 39 28.87 -1.70 -6.54
N GLY A 40 30.06 -1.13 -6.35
CA GLY A 40 30.66 -0.91 -5.03
C GLY A 40 29.79 -0.03 -4.14
N SER A 41 29.26 1.07 -4.71
CA SER A 41 28.32 1.96 -4.02
C SER A 41 27.05 1.21 -3.57
N ARG A 42 26.43 0.43 -4.47
CA ARG A 42 25.17 -0.28 -4.18
C ARG A 42 25.32 -1.45 -3.21
N LYS A 43 26.52 -2.03 -3.08
CA LYS A 43 26.79 -3.19 -2.20
C LYS A 43 26.41 -2.93 -0.74
N TYR A 44 26.68 -1.72 -0.24
CA TYR A 44 26.36 -1.33 1.13
C TYR A 44 24.98 -0.67 1.24
N THR A 45 24.58 0.11 0.23
CA THR A 45 23.26 0.75 0.20
C THR A 45 22.12 -0.26 0.13
N GLY A 46 22.34 -1.44 -0.46
CA GLY A 46 21.33 -2.52 -0.52
C GLY A 46 20.78 -2.97 0.84
N MET A 47 21.52 -2.76 1.94
CA MET A 47 21.04 -3.02 3.31
C MET A 47 20.17 -1.87 3.87
N ILE A 48 20.28 -0.67 3.29
CA ILE A 48 19.62 0.57 3.72
C ILE A 48 18.27 0.77 3.01
N VAL A 49 18.03 0.13 1.85
CA VAL A 49 16.79 0.29 1.05
C VAL A 49 15.57 -0.41 1.66
N ASN A 50 15.65 -0.88 2.91
CA ASN A 50 14.49 -1.45 3.58
C ASN A 50 13.49 -0.34 3.92
N LYS A 51 12.33 -0.36 3.26
CA LYS A 51 11.16 0.46 3.62
C LYS A 51 10.89 0.33 5.11
N ALA A 52 10.79 1.47 5.78
CA ALA A 52 10.47 1.53 7.19
C ALA A 52 9.08 0.93 7.48
N PRO A 53 8.82 0.48 8.72
CA PRO A 53 7.50 0.09 9.17
C PRO A 53 6.43 1.15 8.85
N HIS A 54 5.31 0.73 8.28
CA HIS A 54 4.20 1.59 7.88
C HIS A 54 2.86 0.88 8.06
N ASP A 55 1.75 1.60 7.85
CA ASP A 55 0.38 1.12 8.05
C ASP A 55 0.16 0.56 9.46
N PHE A 56 0.34 1.41 10.45
CA PHE A 56 0.25 1.05 11.86
C PHE A 56 -1.19 0.89 12.33
N GLN A 57 -1.47 -0.19 13.06
CA GLN A 57 -2.74 -0.40 13.78
C GLN A 57 -2.50 -0.71 15.25
N PHE A 58 -3.12 0.07 16.13
CA PHE A 58 -3.02 -0.11 17.59
C PHE A 58 -4.23 -0.89 18.10
N VAL A 59 -3.98 -2.03 18.73
CA VAL A 59 -5.01 -2.85 19.36
C VAL A 59 -4.70 -2.99 20.85
N ARG A 60 -5.65 -2.57 21.69
CA ARG A 60 -5.50 -2.60 23.15
C ARG A 60 -5.64 -4.02 23.68
N LYS A 61 -4.77 -4.40 24.62
CA LYS A 61 -4.93 -5.63 25.40
C LYS A 61 -5.83 -5.36 26.59
N THR A 62 -6.94 -6.09 26.68
CA THR A 62 -7.93 -5.98 27.76
C THR A 62 -7.51 -6.74 29.02
N GLU A 63 -6.55 -7.65 28.91
CA GLU A 63 -6.02 -8.42 30.04
C GLU A 63 -5.21 -7.53 31.00
N GLU A 64 -5.72 -7.35 32.22
CA GLU A 64 -5.07 -6.57 33.27
C GLU A 64 -3.74 -7.19 33.71
N SER A 65 -3.65 -8.52 33.73
CA SER A 65 -2.46 -9.31 34.09
C SER A 65 -1.33 -9.24 33.06
N SER A 66 -1.62 -8.84 31.81
CA SER A 66 -0.62 -8.78 30.76
C SER A 66 0.42 -7.69 31.04
N PRO A 67 1.74 -7.95 30.86
CA PRO A 67 2.77 -6.92 30.98
C PRO A 67 2.69 -5.87 29.86
N HIS A 68 1.90 -6.13 28.81
CA HIS A 68 1.75 -5.30 27.63
C HIS A 68 0.40 -4.56 27.64
N SER A 69 0.41 -3.31 27.19
CA SER A 69 -0.76 -2.44 27.08
C SER A 69 -1.46 -2.58 25.73
N HIS A 70 -0.67 -2.67 24.66
CA HIS A 70 -1.14 -2.70 23.28
C HIS A 70 -0.28 -3.65 22.46
N ARG A 71 -0.87 -4.15 21.38
CA ARG A 71 -0.18 -4.74 20.25
C ARG A 71 -0.25 -3.77 19.08
N LEU A 72 0.89 -3.53 18.45
CA LEU A 72 1.05 -2.68 17.28
C LEU A 72 1.26 -3.58 16.06
N TYR A 73 0.36 -3.53 15.09
CA TYR A 73 0.50 -4.21 13.80
C TYR A 73 0.99 -3.23 12.75
N TYR A 74 1.80 -3.71 11.81
CA TYR A 74 2.36 -2.89 10.74
C TYR A 74 2.91 -3.76 9.61
N LEU A 75 3.08 -3.16 8.44
CA LEU A 75 3.82 -3.74 7.34
C LEU A 75 5.31 -3.37 7.48
N GLY A 76 6.18 -4.35 7.32
CA GLY A 76 7.62 -4.11 7.28
C GLY A 76 8.40 -5.24 6.63
N MET A 77 9.68 -4.98 6.39
CA MET A 77 10.63 -5.95 5.84
C MET A 77 11.61 -6.42 6.91
N THR A 78 11.65 -7.72 7.18
CA THR A 78 12.57 -8.34 8.14
C THR A 78 13.70 -9.05 7.39
N SER A 79 14.97 -8.71 7.67
CA SER A 79 16.09 -9.50 7.14
C SER A 79 16.03 -10.93 7.69
N PRO A 80 16.13 -12.01 6.87
CA PRO A 80 16.60 -12.05 5.48
C PRO A 80 15.50 -11.92 4.40
N CYS A 81 14.23 -11.87 4.78
CA CYS A 81 13.10 -11.79 3.87
C CYS A 81 13.04 -10.38 3.23
N ARG A 82 13.26 -10.30 1.92
CA ARG A 82 13.18 -9.04 1.16
C ARG A 82 11.74 -8.66 0.75
N GLU A 83 10.75 -9.30 1.37
CA GLU A 83 9.34 -9.05 1.11
C GLU A 83 8.70 -8.31 2.28
N ASN A 84 7.86 -7.34 1.95
CA ASN A 84 7.04 -6.64 2.90
C ASN A 84 5.97 -7.61 3.43
N SER A 85 5.86 -7.72 4.75
CA SER A 85 4.97 -8.67 5.40
C SER A 85 4.32 -8.06 6.65
N LEU A 86 3.26 -8.70 7.13
CA LEU A 86 2.61 -8.32 8.38
C LEU A 86 3.46 -8.70 9.59
N LEU A 87 3.77 -7.69 10.40
CA LEU A 87 4.56 -7.78 11.61
C LEU A 87 3.76 -7.21 12.78
N TYR A 88 4.16 -7.57 14.00
CA TYR A 88 3.65 -6.94 15.19
C TYR A 88 4.73 -6.70 16.25
N SER A 89 4.47 -5.74 17.12
CA SER A 89 5.25 -5.45 18.32
C SER A 89 4.36 -5.30 19.54
N GLU A 90 4.94 -5.57 20.71
CA GLU A 90 4.26 -5.52 22.00
C GLU A 90 4.67 -4.26 22.76
N ILE A 91 3.70 -3.41 23.12
CA ILE A 91 3.96 -2.17 23.86
C ILE A 91 3.85 -2.45 25.36
N PRO A 92 4.95 -2.41 26.15
CA PRO A 92 4.91 -2.68 27.58
C PRO A 92 4.16 -1.59 28.37
N LYS A 93 3.50 -1.95 29.47
CA LYS A 93 2.81 -1.00 30.37
C LYS A 93 3.79 -0.12 31.17
N LYS A 94 4.97 -0.66 31.49
CA LYS A 94 6.01 0.03 32.27
C LYS A 94 7.33 -0.02 31.50
N VAL A 95 8.00 1.12 31.39
CA VAL A 95 9.30 1.26 30.71
C VAL A 95 10.30 1.86 31.69
N ARG A 96 11.53 1.34 31.70
CA ARG A 96 12.65 1.93 32.44
C ARG A 96 13.10 3.18 31.69
N LYS A 97 13.03 4.36 32.33
CA LYS A 97 13.29 5.64 31.67
C LYS A 97 14.77 5.84 31.33
N GLU A 98 15.64 5.11 32.00
CA GLU A 98 17.09 5.20 31.92
C GLU A 98 17.68 4.37 30.77
N ALA A 99 16.86 3.55 30.10
CA ALA A 99 17.28 2.65 29.04
C ALA A 99 16.45 2.86 27.77
N LEU A 100 17.11 2.74 26.61
CA LEU A 100 16.41 2.72 25.32
C LEU A 100 15.68 1.38 25.15
N LEU A 101 14.36 1.44 24.97
CA LEU A 101 13.54 0.28 24.66
C LEU A 101 13.43 0.13 23.14
N LEU A 102 14.08 -0.90 22.59
CA LEU A 102 13.89 -1.32 21.21
C LEU A 102 12.79 -2.38 21.13
N LEU A 103 11.71 -2.09 20.40
CA LEU A 103 10.62 -3.04 20.20
C LEU A 103 11.04 -4.13 19.21
N SER A 104 10.84 -5.39 19.59
CA SER A 104 11.12 -6.51 18.69
C SER A 104 10.03 -6.63 17.62
N TRP A 105 10.47 -6.83 16.38
CA TRP A 105 9.57 -7.07 15.25
C TRP A 105 9.28 -8.57 15.21
N LYS A 106 8.03 -8.93 15.52
CA LYS A 106 7.58 -10.32 15.51
C LYS A 106 6.81 -10.59 14.22
N GLN A 107 7.14 -11.71 13.57
CA GLN A 107 6.47 -12.14 12.35
C GLN A 107 5.05 -12.59 12.67
N MET A 108 4.05 -12.09 11.94
CA MET A 108 2.67 -12.55 12.07
C MET A 108 2.42 -13.82 11.23
N LEU A 109 2.97 -13.85 10.02
CA LEU A 109 2.73 -14.91 9.03
C LEU A 109 3.88 -15.91 8.98
N ASP A 110 3.57 -17.20 9.09
CA ASP A 110 4.54 -18.30 9.06
C ASP A 110 4.98 -18.64 7.62
N HIS A 111 6.25 -18.37 7.29
CA HIS A 111 6.90 -18.72 6.01
C HIS A 111 6.04 -18.47 4.76
N PHE A 112 5.28 -17.37 4.76
CA PHE A 112 4.35 -17.04 3.70
C PHE A 112 5.06 -16.26 2.59
N GLN A 113 5.09 -16.85 1.40
CA GLN A 113 5.56 -16.17 0.20
C GLN A 113 4.42 -15.31 -0.36
N ALA A 114 4.51 -14.00 -0.15
CA ALA A 114 3.48 -13.05 -0.57
C ALA A 114 3.65 -12.60 -2.03
N THR A 115 4.84 -12.78 -2.58
CA THR A 115 5.16 -12.41 -3.96
C THR A 115 4.99 -13.61 -4.91
N PRO A 116 4.29 -13.45 -6.05
CA PRO A 116 4.19 -14.49 -7.07
C PRO A 116 5.55 -15.01 -7.52
N HIS A 117 5.59 -16.23 -8.08
CA HIS A 117 6.81 -16.76 -8.72
C HIS A 117 7.36 -15.76 -9.75
N HIS A 118 8.66 -15.45 -9.66
CA HIS A 118 9.36 -14.46 -10.48
C HIS A 118 8.83 -13.01 -10.42
N GLY A 119 7.99 -12.66 -9.44
CA GLY A 119 7.40 -11.31 -9.38
C GLY A 119 6.44 -11.02 -10.55
N MET A 120 5.88 -12.07 -11.16
CA MET A 120 4.89 -11.95 -12.23
C MET A 120 3.53 -11.57 -11.67
N TYR A 121 3.30 -10.27 -11.52
CA TYR A 121 2.01 -9.70 -11.16
C TYR A 121 1.04 -9.74 -12.35
N SER A 122 -0.27 -9.77 -12.05
CA SER A 122 -1.29 -9.50 -13.06
C SER A 122 -1.12 -8.10 -13.64
N ARG A 123 -1.62 -7.85 -14.86
CA ARG A 123 -1.49 -6.54 -15.52
C ARG A 123 -2.16 -5.43 -14.70
N GLU A 124 -3.30 -5.73 -14.10
CA GLU A 124 -4.05 -4.83 -13.24
C GLU A 124 -3.27 -4.48 -11.98
N GLU A 125 -2.60 -5.45 -11.36
CA GLU A 125 -1.78 -5.24 -10.18
C GLU A 125 -0.49 -4.46 -10.51
N GLU A 126 0.19 -4.79 -11.62
CA GLU A 126 1.37 -4.06 -12.09
C GLU A 126 1.05 -2.57 -12.29
N LEU A 127 -0.03 -2.27 -13.03
CA LEU A 127 -0.47 -0.89 -13.28
C LEU A 127 -0.89 -0.16 -12.00
N LEU A 128 -1.52 -0.86 -11.05
CA LEU A 128 -1.87 -0.26 -9.75
C LEU A 128 -0.61 0.07 -8.94
N ARG A 129 0.42 -0.78 -8.99
CA ARG A 129 1.69 -0.57 -8.30
C ARG A 129 2.47 0.59 -8.89
N GLU A 130 2.47 0.77 -10.21
CA GLU A 130 3.05 1.94 -10.87
C GLU A 130 2.41 3.23 -10.34
N ARG A 131 1.08 3.30 -10.34
CA ARG A 131 0.33 4.51 -9.92
C ARG A 131 0.44 4.81 -8.44
N LYS A 132 0.46 3.78 -7.59
CA LYS A 132 0.73 3.92 -6.15
C LYS A 132 2.22 4.12 -5.84
N ARG A 133 3.11 4.02 -6.85
CA ARG A 133 4.57 4.11 -6.73
C ARG A 133 5.15 3.07 -5.75
N LEU A 134 4.64 1.84 -5.81
CA LEU A 134 4.98 0.73 -4.92
C LEU A 134 6.15 -0.10 -5.49
N GLY A 135 7.38 0.25 -5.09
CA GLY A 135 8.59 -0.48 -5.47
C GLY A 135 8.94 -1.70 -4.61
N VAL A 136 8.17 -2.00 -3.56
CA VAL A 136 8.46 -3.08 -2.60
C VAL A 136 7.69 -4.36 -2.91
N PHE A 137 8.35 -5.52 -2.84
CA PHE A 137 7.72 -6.83 -2.98
C PHE A 137 6.90 -7.21 -1.74
N GLY A 138 5.98 -8.17 -1.87
CA GLY A 138 5.12 -8.65 -0.79
C GLY A 138 3.81 -7.88 -0.60
N ILE A 139 3.27 -7.92 0.63
CA ILE A 139 1.99 -7.31 1.01
C ILE A 139 2.14 -5.79 0.98
N THR A 140 1.32 -5.10 0.19
CA THR A 140 1.42 -3.64 0.01
C THR A 140 0.42 -2.86 0.86
N SER A 141 -0.74 -3.46 1.15
CA SER A 141 -1.79 -2.92 2.00
C SER A 141 -2.59 -4.07 2.61
N TYR A 142 -3.24 -3.81 3.73
CA TYR A 142 -4.19 -4.73 4.37
C TYR A 142 -5.37 -3.94 4.91
N ASP A 143 -6.51 -4.60 5.03
CA ASP A 143 -7.67 -4.09 5.73
C ASP A 143 -7.83 -4.82 7.07
N PHE A 144 -8.36 -4.13 8.08
CA PHE A 144 -8.44 -4.65 9.44
C PHE A 144 -9.76 -4.29 10.12
N HIS A 145 -10.48 -5.30 10.57
CA HIS A 145 -11.68 -5.14 11.38
C HIS A 145 -11.38 -5.33 12.87
N ARG A 146 -11.51 -4.24 13.65
CA ARG A 146 -11.06 -4.17 15.05
C ARG A 146 -11.75 -5.15 15.97
N GLU A 147 -13.06 -5.37 15.82
CA GLU A 147 -13.85 -6.15 16.79
C GLU A 147 -13.61 -7.65 16.63
N SER A 148 -13.56 -8.13 15.38
CA SER A 148 -13.30 -9.53 15.05
C SER A 148 -11.82 -9.88 15.00
N GLY A 149 -10.93 -8.87 14.95
CA GLY A 149 -9.49 -9.05 14.75
C GLY A 149 -9.15 -9.57 13.35
N LEU A 150 -10.04 -9.39 12.36
CA LEU A 150 -9.87 -9.92 11.02
C LEU A 150 -8.95 -9.02 10.19
N PHE A 151 -7.92 -9.62 9.61
CA PHE A 151 -7.05 -9.01 8.61
C PHE A 151 -7.37 -9.60 7.24
N LEU A 152 -7.51 -8.74 6.23
CA LEU A 152 -7.72 -9.11 4.83
C LEU A 152 -6.66 -8.44 3.98
N PHE A 153 -5.95 -9.20 3.14
CA PHE A 153 -4.90 -8.65 2.30
C PHE A 153 -4.72 -9.44 1.00
N GLN A 154 -4.12 -8.77 0.02
CA GLN A 154 -3.76 -9.36 -1.26
C GLN A 154 -2.33 -9.90 -1.20
N ALA A 155 -2.13 -11.11 -1.70
CA ALA A 155 -0.82 -11.71 -1.87
C ALA A 155 -0.87 -12.79 -2.95
N SER A 156 0.23 -12.98 -3.69
CA SER A 156 0.37 -14.05 -4.70
C SER A 156 -0.79 -14.12 -5.71
N ASN A 157 -1.29 -12.97 -6.19
CA ASN A 157 -2.45 -12.84 -7.08
C ASN A 157 -3.78 -13.42 -6.49
N SER A 158 -3.84 -13.67 -5.18
CA SER A 158 -5.02 -14.20 -4.46
C SER A 158 -5.31 -13.35 -3.21
N LEU A 159 -6.41 -13.68 -2.52
CA LEU A 159 -6.83 -13.02 -1.29
C LEU A 159 -6.60 -13.95 -0.11
N PHE A 160 -6.04 -13.38 0.95
CA PHE A 160 -5.73 -14.09 2.17
C PHE A 160 -6.33 -13.36 3.38
N TYR A 161 -6.70 -14.14 4.39
CA TYR A 161 -7.13 -13.59 5.67
C TYR A 161 -6.49 -14.30 6.85
N CYS A 162 -6.42 -13.59 7.96
CA CYS A 162 -6.04 -14.14 9.26
C CYS A 162 -6.79 -13.41 10.37
N ARG A 163 -6.88 -14.01 11.56
CA ARG A 163 -7.54 -13.40 12.72
C ARG A 163 -6.54 -13.30 13.86
N ASP A 164 -6.34 -12.09 14.39
CA ASP A 164 -5.54 -11.84 15.59
C ASP A 164 -6.09 -10.64 16.37
N GLY A 165 -6.16 -10.76 17.69
CA GLY A 165 -6.79 -9.79 18.55
C GLY A 165 -8.33 -9.84 18.51
N GLY A 166 -8.96 -8.80 19.05
CA GLY A 166 -10.41 -8.74 19.20
C GLY A 166 -10.93 -9.84 20.14
N GLN A 167 -12.02 -10.49 19.75
CA GLN A 167 -12.66 -11.57 20.53
C GLN A 167 -11.85 -12.89 20.54
N ASN A 168 -10.90 -13.06 19.62
CA ASN A 168 -10.18 -14.33 19.42
C ASN A 168 -8.89 -14.45 20.25
N GLY A 169 -8.59 -13.45 21.08
CA GLY A 169 -7.35 -13.36 21.84
C GLY A 169 -6.14 -13.01 20.98
N PHE A 170 -4.96 -12.95 21.61
CA PHE A 170 -3.72 -12.55 20.95
C PHE A 170 -2.83 -13.76 20.68
N MET A 171 -2.43 -13.92 19.42
CA MET A 171 -1.52 -14.95 18.94
C MET A 171 -0.13 -14.82 19.57
N ILE A 172 0.52 -15.96 19.85
CA ILE A 172 1.88 -16.03 20.44
C ILE A 172 2.91 -16.52 19.42
N SER A 173 2.52 -17.42 18.50
CA SER A 173 3.36 -17.99 17.44
C SER A 173 2.87 -17.58 16.06
N PRO A 174 3.73 -17.41 15.04
CA PRO A 174 3.30 -17.10 13.67
C PRO A 174 2.22 -18.07 13.16
N MET A 175 1.25 -17.55 12.41
CA MET A 175 0.16 -18.35 11.84
C MET A 175 0.24 -18.42 10.31
N LYS A 176 -0.33 -19.46 9.73
CA LYS A 176 -0.48 -19.55 8.28
C LYS A 176 -1.73 -18.78 7.86
N PRO A 177 -1.63 -17.83 6.92
CA PRO A 177 -2.82 -17.16 6.40
C PRO A 177 -3.68 -18.16 5.60
N LEU A 178 -5.00 -17.97 5.67
CA LEU A 178 -5.96 -18.80 4.96
C LEU A 178 -6.27 -18.16 3.61
N GLU A 179 -6.15 -18.93 2.54
CA GLU A 179 -6.52 -18.49 1.19
C GLU A 179 -8.04 -18.50 1.03
N ILE A 180 -8.59 -17.40 0.52
CA ILE A 180 -10.01 -17.31 0.17
C ILE A 180 -10.17 -17.90 -1.23
N GLN A 181 -10.76 -19.10 -1.31
CA GLN A 181 -11.08 -19.73 -2.58
C GLN A 181 -12.09 -18.90 -3.37
N THR A 182 -12.01 -18.95 -4.70
CA THR A 182 -12.88 -18.17 -5.58
C THR A 182 -13.19 -18.94 -6.86
N GLN A 183 -14.37 -18.69 -7.43
CA GLN A 183 -14.74 -19.19 -8.76
C GLN A 183 -14.51 -18.14 -9.85
N CYS A 184 -14.15 -16.92 -9.46
CA CYS A 184 -13.94 -15.81 -10.38
C CYS A 184 -12.67 -16.04 -11.22
N SER A 185 -12.75 -15.76 -12.53
CA SER A 185 -11.58 -15.71 -13.39
C SER A 185 -10.87 -14.36 -13.27
N GLY A 186 -9.55 -14.37 -13.12
CA GLY A 186 -8.72 -13.16 -13.07
C GLY A 186 -8.44 -12.64 -11.65
N PRO A 187 -7.69 -11.54 -11.52
CA PRO A 187 -7.30 -11.01 -10.21
C PRO A 187 -8.50 -10.41 -9.47
N ARG A 188 -8.48 -10.53 -8.14
CA ARG A 188 -9.42 -9.87 -7.23
C ARG A 188 -8.73 -8.64 -6.65
N MET A 189 -9.14 -7.46 -7.12
CA MET A 189 -8.52 -6.17 -6.83
C MET A 189 -9.26 -5.39 -5.76
N ASP A 190 -8.54 -4.52 -5.03
CA ASP A 190 -9.11 -3.60 -4.02
C ASP A 190 -10.06 -4.29 -3.02
N PRO A 191 -9.61 -5.32 -2.28
CA PRO A 191 -10.45 -6.01 -1.31
C PRO A 191 -10.71 -5.13 -0.08
N LYS A 192 -11.95 -5.12 0.43
CA LYS A 192 -12.32 -4.38 1.64
C LYS A 192 -13.31 -5.17 2.49
N ILE A 193 -13.07 -5.21 3.79
CA ILE A 193 -13.95 -5.81 4.77
C ILE A 193 -15.17 -4.89 4.97
N CYS A 194 -16.36 -5.48 5.08
CA CYS A 194 -17.53 -4.71 5.46
C CYS A 194 -17.40 -4.28 6.93
N SER A 195 -17.49 -2.98 7.19
CA SER A 195 -17.34 -2.45 8.55
C SER A 195 -18.52 -2.79 9.47
N ALA A 196 -19.69 -3.09 8.91
CA ALA A 196 -20.88 -3.45 9.69
C ALA A 196 -20.97 -4.96 9.98
N ASP A 197 -20.42 -5.80 9.09
CA ASP A 197 -20.40 -7.25 9.25
C ASP A 197 -19.08 -7.84 8.71
N PRO A 198 -18.17 -8.29 9.59
CA PRO A 198 -16.87 -8.80 9.18
C PRO A 198 -16.93 -10.15 8.44
N SER A 199 -18.09 -10.81 8.38
CA SER A 199 -18.25 -12.02 7.58
C SER A 199 -18.28 -11.70 6.08
N PHE A 200 -18.60 -10.46 5.70
CA PHE A 200 -18.60 -10.03 4.30
C PHE A 200 -17.39 -9.16 3.94
N PHE A 201 -16.93 -9.33 2.71
CA PHE A 201 -15.95 -8.46 2.08
C PHE A 201 -16.31 -8.24 0.63
N SER A 202 -15.82 -7.16 0.06
CA SER A 202 -15.99 -6.83 -1.36
C SER A 202 -14.66 -6.83 -2.07
N PHE A 203 -14.71 -7.01 -3.38
CA PHE A 203 -13.56 -6.87 -4.26
C PHE A 203 -14.03 -6.51 -5.67
N ILE A 204 -13.09 -6.01 -6.48
CA ILE A 204 -13.29 -5.81 -7.90
C ILE A 204 -12.76 -7.02 -8.65
N ASN A 205 -13.58 -7.57 -9.54
CA ASN A 205 -13.15 -8.57 -10.52
C ASN A 205 -13.72 -8.20 -11.88
N ASN A 206 -12.86 -8.18 -12.90
CA ASN A 206 -13.21 -7.78 -14.27
C ASN A 206 -14.00 -6.46 -14.33
N ASN A 207 -13.51 -5.41 -13.64
CA ASN A 207 -14.13 -4.08 -13.56
C ASN A 207 -15.57 -4.01 -13.05
N ASP A 208 -16.04 -5.06 -12.37
CA ASP A 208 -17.31 -5.09 -11.65
C ASP A 208 -17.09 -5.38 -10.16
N LEU A 209 -18.05 -4.95 -9.35
CA LEU A 209 -18.07 -5.15 -7.92
C LEU A 209 -18.66 -6.51 -7.56
N TRP A 210 -17.95 -7.21 -6.70
CA TRP A 210 -18.35 -8.48 -6.11
C TRP A 210 -18.35 -8.36 -4.59
N VAL A 211 -19.23 -9.12 -3.97
CA VAL A 211 -19.27 -9.34 -2.52
C VAL A 211 -19.16 -10.82 -2.26
N ALA A 212 -18.36 -11.20 -1.29
CA ALA A 212 -18.24 -12.56 -0.85
C ALA A 212 -18.27 -12.66 0.67
N ASN A 213 -18.65 -13.83 1.14
CA ASN A 213 -18.66 -14.16 2.56
C ASN A 213 -17.47 -15.08 2.88
N ILE A 214 -16.68 -14.70 3.88
CA ILE A 214 -15.44 -15.40 4.25
C ILE A 214 -15.74 -16.75 4.91
N GLU A 215 -16.86 -16.85 5.62
CA GLU A 215 -17.23 -18.02 6.42
C GLU A 215 -17.97 -19.06 5.60
N THR A 216 -18.89 -18.63 4.74
CA THR A 216 -19.66 -19.54 3.87
C THR A 216 -18.98 -19.80 2.53
N GLY A 217 -18.10 -18.90 2.08
CA GLY A 217 -17.47 -18.96 0.76
C GLY A 217 -18.43 -18.60 -0.40
N GLU A 218 -19.62 -18.08 -0.11
CA GLU A 218 -20.55 -17.61 -1.14
C GLU A 218 -20.00 -16.32 -1.78
N GLU A 219 -19.96 -16.29 -3.11
CA GLU A 219 -19.57 -15.11 -3.90
C GLU A 219 -20.76 -14.64 -4.74
N ARG A 220 -21.04 -13.34 -4.71
CA ARG A 220 -22.14 -12.71 -5.46
C ARG A 220 -21.64 -11.48 -6.21
N ARG A 221 -21.90 -11.46 -7.52
CA ARG A 221 -21.66 -10.29 -8.38
C ARG A 221 -22.76 -9.26 -8.15
N LEU A 222 -22.39 -8.02 -7.83
CA LEU A 222 -23.34 -6.93 -7.58
C LEU A 222 -23.59 -6.07 -8.82
N THR A 223 -22.56 -5.82 -9.62
CA THR A 223 -22.68 -4.99 -10.81
C THR A 223 -22.42 -5.81 -12.08
N PHE A 224 -23.17 -5.47 -13.12
CA PHE A 224 -23.13 -6.15 -14.43
C PHE A 224 -22.78 -5.14 -15.51
N CYS A 225 -21.79 -4.30 -15.25
CA CYS A 225 -21.37 -3.27 -16.20
C CYS A 225 -20.58 -3.86 -17.35
N GLN A 226 -19.71 -4.83 -17.05
CA GLN A 226 -18.93 -5.58 -18.04
C GLN A 226 -19.70 -6.79 -18.58
N LYS A 227 -19.69 -6.92 -19.90
CA LYS A 227 -20.33 -7.97 -20.69
C LYS A 227 -19.33 -9.06 -21.12
N GLY A 228 -18.06 -8.94 -20.76
CA GLY A 228 -17.02 -9.91 -21.12
C GLY A 228 -16.59 -9.84 -22.58
N LEU A 229 -16.71 -8.66 -23.20
CA LEU A 229 -16.21 -8.43 -24.56
C LEU A 229 -14.68 -8.24 -24.51
N SER A 230 -14.00 -8.64 -25.59
CA SER A 230 -12.54 -8.72 -25.61
C SER A 230 -11.82 -7.38 -25.67
N SER A 231 -12.52 -6.28 -25.99
CA SER A 231 -11.94 -4.96 -26.16
C SER A 231 -12.56 -3.93 -25.24
N VAL A 232 -11.71 -3.11 -24.61
CA VAL A 232 -12.11 -1.95 -23.79
C VAL A 232 -12.90 -0.92 -24.61
N LEU A 233 -12.71 -0.88 -25.93
CA LEU A 233 -13.48 0.01 -26.82
C LEU A 233 -14.93 -0.45 -26.96
N ASP A 234 -15.17 -1.76 -26.94
CA ASP A 234 -16.50 -2.34 -27.07
C ASP A 234 -17.23 -2.40 -25.72
N ASP A 235 -16.47 -2.42 -24.61
CA ASP A 235 -17.01 -2.36 -23.25
C ASP A 235 -16.31 -1.32 -22.34
N PRO A 236 -16.67 -0.04 -22.49
CA PRO A 236 -16.04 1.05 -21.76
C PRO A 236 -16.60 1.28 -20.36
N LYS A 237 -17.53 0.44 -19.89
CA LYS A 237 -18.20 0.61 -18.58
C LYS A 237 -17.42 -0.10 -17.49
N SER A 238 -17.30 0.56 -16.34
CA SER A 238 -16.71 0.00 -15.13
C SER A 238 -17.45 0.47 -13.89
N ALA A 239 -17.58 -0.40 -12.89
CA ALA A 239 -18.21 -0.09 -11.62
C ALA A 239 -17.27 -0.37 -10.45
N GLY A 240 -17.15 0.59 -9.53
CA GLY A 240 -16.30 0.44 -8.35
C GLY A 240 -14.80 0.65 -8.60
N VAL A 241 -14.41 1.01 -9.83
CA VAL A 241 -13.01 1.23 -10.23
C VAL A 241 -12.71 2.72 -10.39
N ALA A 242 -11.58 3.17 -9.85
CA ALA A 242 -11.06 4.50 -10.13
C ALA A 242 -10.41 4.52 -11.52
N THR A 243 -10.78 5.48 -12.37
CA THR A 243 -10.17 5.62 -13.71
C THR A 243 -8.73 6.11 -13.67
N PHE A 244 -7.98 5.93 -14.77
CA PHE A 244 -6.59 6.36 -14.90
C PHE A 244 -6.29 7.75 -14.33
N VAL A 245 -6.95 8.81 -14.83
CA VAL A 245 -6.72 10.20 -14.38
C VAL A 245 -6.95 10.37 -12.88
N ILE A 246 -7.92 9.65 -12.31
CA ILE A 246 -8.24 9.71 -10.88
C ILE A 246 -7.16 9.04 -10.03
N GLN A 247 -6.56 7.97 -10.54
CA GLN A 247 -5.45 7.30 -9.88
C GLN A 247 -4.15 8.13 -9.99
N GLU A 248 -3.88 8.72 -11.15
CA GLU A 248 -2.61 9.42 -11.43
C GLU A 248 -2.57 10.85 -10.86
N GLU A 249 -3.67 11.61 -10.98
CA GLU A 249 -3.70 13.04 -10.65
C GLU A 249 -4.32 13.34 -9.27
N PHE A 250 -5.09 12.39 -8.71
CA PHE A 250 -5.88 12.62 -7.48
C PHE A 250 -5.58 11.61 -6.36
N ASP A 251 -4.57 10.74 -6.52
CA ASP A 251 -4.18 9.72 -5.55
C ASP A 251 -5.35 8.85 -5.03
N ARG A 252 -6.40 8.68 -5.84
CA ARG A 252 -7.59 7.90 -5.47
C ARG A 252 -7.61 6.59 -6.23
N PHE A 253 -7.35 5.50 -5.51
CA PHE A 253 -7.18 4.16 -6.08
C PHE A 253 -8.43 3.27 -5.98
N THR A 254 -9.51 3.77 -5.38
CA THR A 254 -10.77 3.02 -5.19
C THR A 254 -11.98 3.79 -5.73
N GLY A 255 -12.97 3.06 -6.23
CA GLY A 255 -14.22 3.61 -6.75
C GLY A 255 -15.47 3.16 -5.98
N TYR A 256 -15.34 2.50 -4.83
CA TYR A 256 -16.50 2.08 -4.04
C TYR A 256 -16.23 2.19 -2.52
N TRP A 257 -17.30 2.35 -1.75
CA TRP A 257 -17.24 2.52 -0.30
C TRP A 257 -18.39 1.79 0.40
N TRP A 258 -18.04 0.96 1.39
CA TRP A 258 -19.02 0.37 2.29
C TRP A 258 -19.71 1.43 3.14
N CYS A 259 -21.01 1.27 3.35
CA CYS A 259 -21.70 1.99 4.41
C CYS A 259 -21.23 1.45 5.76
N PRO A 260 -20.81 2.30 6.72
CA PRO A 260 -20.25 1.85 7.99
C PRO A 260 -21.27 1.21 8.92
N MET A 261 -22.56 1.45 8.68
CA MET A 261 -23.66 0.86 9.46
C MET A 261 -24.56 0.04 8.54
N SER A 262 -25.09 -1.05 9.07
CA SER A 262 -26.20 -1.75 8.43
C SER A 262 -27.46 -0.88 8.53
N CYS A 263 -28.23 -0.83 7.46
CA CYS A 263 -29.55 -0.21 7.49
C CYS A 263 -30.53 -1.23 8.05
N GLN A 264 -31.31 -0.83 9.05
CA GLN A 264 -32.37 -1.65 9.64
C GLN A 264 -33.72 -0.97 9.40
N GLU A 265 -34.66 -1.71 8.82
CA GLU A 265 -36.05 -1.30 8.70
C GLU A 265 -36.95 -2.45 9.17
N GLY A 266 -37.47 -2.33 10.40
CA GLY A 266 -38.22 -3.40 11.06
C GLY A 266 -37.36 -4.62 11.35
N THR A 267 -37.75 -5.80 10.87
CA THR A 267 -36.98 -7.06 11.00
C THR A 267 -35.93 -7.25 9.92
N TRP A 268 -35.87 -6.36 8.93
CA TRP A 268 -34.97 -6.48 7.80
C TRP A 268 -33.71 -5.65 8.03
N SER A 269 -32.56 -6.27 7.84
CA SER A 269 -31.26 -5.62 7.82
C SER A 269 -30.60 -5.83 6.47
N TRP A 270 -30.02 -4.78 5.89
CA TRP A 270 -29.25 -4.86 4.66
C TRP A 270 -27.97 -4.02 4.74
N LEU A 271 -26.96 -4.44 4.00
CA LEU A 271 -25.69 -3.74 3.87
C LEU A 271 -25.74 -2.84 2.63
N CYS A 272 -25.23 -1.61 2.74
CA CYS A 272 -25.22 -0.68 1.62
C CYS A 272 -23.79 -0.47 1.10
N ILE A 273 -23.62 -0.44 -0.22
CA ILE A 273 -22.37 -0.05 -0.87
C ILE A 273 -22.63 1.13 -1.80
N TYR A 274 -21.85 2.18 -1.63
CA TYR A 274 -21.80 3.31 -2.55
C TYR A 274 -20.79 3.02 -3.65
N ILE A 275 -21.26 3.01 -4.89
CA ILE A 275 -20.48 2.64 -6.06
C ILE A 275 -20.36 3.85 -6.98
N LEU A 276 -19.13 4.18 -7.37
CA LEU A 276 -18.87 5.07 -8.48
C LEU A 276 -18.89 4.26 -9.77
N CYS A 277 -19.89 4.49 -10.61
CA CYS A 277 -19.97 3.95 -11.95
C CYS A 277 -19.43 4.97 -12.95
N VAL A 278 -18.53 4.54 -13.82
CA VAL A 278 -17.92 5.42 -14.83
C VAL A 278 -18.28 4.93 -16.23
N TYR A 279 -18.67 5.87 -17.09
CA TYR A 279 -18.82 5.66 -18.52
C TYR A 279 -17.83 6.53 -19.28
N LEU A 280 -16.92 5.89 -20.03
CA LEU A 280 -16.11 6.54 -21.06
C LEU A 280 -15.34 7.77 -20.55
N HIS A 281 -14.80 7.68 -19.33
CA HIS A 281 -14.06 8.75 -18.63
C HIS A 281 -14.77 10.11 -18.46
N THR A 282 -16.04 10.25 -18.84
CA THR A 282 -16.71 11.55 -18.96
C THR A 282 -17.97 11.68 -18.10
N ARG A 283 -18.63 10.58 -17.75
CA ARG A 283 -19.81 10.60 -16.87
C ARG A 283 -19.61 9.68 -15.68
N THR A 284 -19.70 10.26 -14.48
CA THR A 284 -19.69 9.57 -13.19
C THR A 284 -21.09 9.56 -12.60
N TRP A 285 -21.56 8.38 -12.18
CA TRP A 285 -22.82 8.21 -11.44
C TRP A 285 -22.53 7.52 -10.12
N CYS A 286 -23.15 7.96 -9.04
CA CYS A 286 -23.12 7.24 -7.77
C CYS A 286 -24.37 6.35 -7.66
N VAL A 287 -24.18 5.06 -7.46
CA VAL A 287 -25.26 4.09 -7.23
C VAL A 287 -25.11 3.51 -5.83
N CYS A 288 -26.20 3.49 -5.07
CA CYS A 288 -26.27 2.75 -3.80
C CYS A 288 -26.87 1.37 -4.09
N VAL A 289 -26.15 0.31 -3.70
CA VAL A 289 -26.62 -1.08 -3.84
C VAL A 289 -26.83 -1.66 -2.44
N CYS A 290 -28.04 -2.17 -2.18
CA CYS A 290 -28.37 -2.91 -0.97
C CYS A 290 -28.06 -4.40 -1.18
N VAL A 291 -27.32 -4.99 -0.25
CA VAL A 291 -27.01 -6.41 -0.16
C VAL A 291 -27.84 -7.00 0.97
N TYR A 292 -28.62 -8.02 0.62
CA TYR A 292 -29.45 -8.82 1.51
C TYR A 292 -28.84 -10.22 1.69
#